data_AF-A0A846D5T3-F1
#
_entry.id   AF-A0A846D5T3-F1
#
_cell.length_a   1.000
_cell.length_b   1.000
_cell.length_c   1.000
_cell.angle_alpha   90.00
_cell.angle_beta   90.00
_cell.angle_gamma   90.00
#
_symmetry.space_group_name_H-M   'P 1'
#
loop_
_entity.id
_entity.type
_entity.pdbx_description
1 polymer ?
#
loop_
_entity_poly.entity_id
_entity_poly.type
_entity_poly.pdbx_seq_one_letter_code
_entity_poly.pdbx_strand_id
1 'polypeptide(L)'
;PKAVVTFLPPPPIYPDEKEYYYLKWNPDTYRQDYLHVAKKCNLDNPPSAMGVVTARRKYASDDNPKNQYAQQIEYRTKVELTAKDIANLVSPGDPFILVHDQQLNLGDVAEGRQVIPFLEKDGQYWGTPPDDSTAISELERMKAGEANLIAFAWPSFWWLDYYTDFSRYLRSNYPCTLENERLVVFDLKT
;
A
#
# COMPACT_ATOMS: atom_id res chain seq x y z
N PRO A 1 -18.91 -34.40 0.94
CA PRO A 1 -19.92 -33.86 1.88
C PRO A 1 -20.26 -32.39 1.53
N LYS A 2 -21.53 -32.08 1.26
CA LYS A 2 -22.00 -30.68 1.17
C LYS A 2 -22.01 -30.12 2.59
N ALA A 3 -21.13 -29.16 2.89
CA ALA A 3 -21.16 -28.48 4.17
C ALA A 3 -22.47 -27.69 4.26
N VAL A 4 -23.30 -27.99 5.25
CA VAL A 4 -24.47 -27.17 5.59
C VAL A 4 -23.92 -25.99 6.36
N VAL A 5 -23.92 -24.81 5.73
CA VAL A 5 -23.68 -23.55 6.44
C VAL A 5 -24.94 -23.25 7.22
N THR A 6 -24.97 -23.65 8.48
CA THR A 6 -26.00 -23.19 9.42
C THR A 6 -25.69 -21.73 9.72
N PHE A 7 -26.43 -20.82 9.08
CA PHE A 7 -26.42 -19.41 9.48
C PHE A 7 -27.05 -19.35 10.88
N LEU A 8 -26.23 -19.46 11.92
CA LEU A 8 -26.66 -19.10 13.26
C LEU A 8 -26.95 -17.60 13.19
N PRO A 9 -28.21 -17.15 13.39
CA PRO A 9 -28.43 -15.74 13.58
C PRO A 9 -27.54 -15.28 14.75
N PRO A 10 -27.10 -14.01 14.77
CA PRO A 10 -26.41 -13.49 15.94
C PRO A 10 -27.23 -13.83 17.20
N PRO A 11 -26.58 -14.02 18.37
CA PRO A 11 -27.31 -14.18 19.64
C PRO A 11 -28.43 -13.13 19.74
N PRO A 12 -29.55 -13.42 20.43
CA PRO A 12 -30.71 -12.53 20.42
C PRO A 12 -30.26 -11.08 20.60
N ILE A 13 -30.49 -10.27 19.57
CA ILE A 13 -30.05 -8.87 19.55
C ILE A 13 -30.74 -8.19 20.73
N TYR A 14 -29.96 -7.75 21.70
CA TYR A 14 -30.52 -7.07 22.86
C TYR A 14 -31.19 -5.75 22.40
N PRO A 15 -32.29 -5.33 23.03
CA PRO A 15 -33.05 -4.15 22.56
C PRO A 15 -32.21 -2.87 22.39
N ASP A 16 -31.16 -2.71 23.18
CA ASP A 16 -30.19 -1.62 23.16
C ASP A 16 -29.16 -1.72 22.01
N GLU A 17 -28.91 -2.91 21.50
CA GLU A 17 -28.03 -3.13 20.34
C GLU A 17 -28.78 -2.98 18.99
N LYS A 18 -30.10 -2.96 19.02
CA LYS A 18 -30.96 -2.95 17.82
C LYS A 18 -30.59 -1.85 16.83
N GLU A 19 -30.33 -0.65 17.31
CA GLU A 19 -29.99 0.51 16.47
C GLU A 19 -28.57 0.40 15.88
N TYR A 20 -27.62 -0.15 16.64
CA TYR A 20 -26.28 -0.50 16.15
C TYR A 20 -26.35 -1.51 15.00
N TYR A 21 -27.18 -2.56 15.12
CA TYR A 21 -27.32 -3.56 14.07
C TYR A 21 -28.03 -3.00 12.82
N TYR A 22 -29.05 -2.16 12.96
CA TYR A 22 -29.69 -1.51 11.80
C TYR A 22 -28.75 -0.55 11.07
N LEU A 23 -27.92 0.19 11.80
CA LEU A 23 -26.93 1.08 11.19
C LEU A 23 -25.81 0.29 10.50
N LYS A 24 -25.24 -0.70 11.19
CA LYS A 24 -24.09 -1.48 10.73
C LYS A 24 -24.43 -2.47 9.61
N TRP A 25 -25.64 -3.01 9.61
CA TRP A 25 -26.10 -4.01 8.63
C TRP A 25 -27.21 -3.46 7.74
N ASN A 26 -27.13 -2.17 7.42
CA ASN A 26 -27.96 -1.56 6.39
C ASN A 26 -27.48 -2.02 5.00
N PRO A 27 -28.33 -2.67 4.19
CA PRO A 27 -27.94 -3.17 2.86
C PRO A 27 -27.47 -2.08 1.89
N ASP A 28 -28.01 -0.87 1.98
CA ASP A 28 -27.63 0.24 1.12
C ASP A 28 -26.29 0.84 1.53
N THR A 29 -26.04 1.01 2.82
CA THR A 29 -24.72 1.42 3.34
C THR A 29 -23.65 0.39 2.99
N TYR A 30 -23.94 -0.90 3.18
CA TYR A 30 -23.00 -1.97 2.84
C TYR A 30 -22.67 -1.98 1.33
N ARG A 31 -23.66 -1.75 0.46
CA ARG A 31 -23.43 -1.63 -0.99
C ARG A 31 -22.51 -0.45 -1.32
N GLN A 32 -22.70 0.70 -0.67
CA GLN A 32 -21.86 1.88 -0.88
C GLN A 32 -20.42 1.65 -0.40
N ASP A 33 -20.23 1.07 0.80
CA ASP A 33 -18.91 0.73 1.32
C ASP A 33 -18.20 -0.30 0.44
N TYR A 34 -18.94 -1.29 -0.05
CA TYR A 34 -18.42 -2.32 -0.95
C TYR A 34 -17.97 -1.73 -2.29
N LEU A 35 -18.74 -0.83 -2.88
CA LEU A 35 -18.35 -0.09 -4.10
C LEU A 35 -17.19 0.87 -3.83
N HIS A 36 -17.14 1.50 -2.66
CA HIS A 36 -16.03 2.35 -2.25
C HIS A 36 -14.72 1.55 -2.13
N VAL A 37 -14.74 0.39 -1.49
CA VAL A 37 -13.59 -0.52 -1.40
C VAL A 37 -13.21 -1.06 -2.77
N ALA A 38 -14.17 -1.45 -3.59
CA ALA A 38 -13.91 -1.92 -4.94
C ALA A 38 -13.24 -0.85 -5.80
N LYS A 39 -13.75 0.38 -5.76
CA LYS A 39 -13.17 1.53 -6.45
C LYS A 39 -11.79 1.90 -5.88
N LYS A 40 -11.64 1.94 -4.55
CA LYS A 40 -10.36 2.20 -3.86
C LYS A 40 -9.29 1.19 -4.26
N CYS A 41 -9.67 -0.07 -4.45
CA CYS A 41 -8.77 -1.15 -4.82
C CYS A 41 -8.74 -1.45 -6.33
N ASN A 42 -9.35 -0.59 -7.17
CA ASN A 42 -9.48 -0.76 -8.63
C ASN A 42 -9.98 -2.16 -9.06
N LEU A 43 -11.00 -2.66 -8.38
CA LEU A 43 -11.63 -3.96 -8.63
C LEU A 43 -12.86 -3.76 -9.53
N ASP A 44 -12.74 -4.09 -10.81
CA ASP A 44 -13.87 -4.06 -11.77
C ASP A 44 -15.02 -4.99 -11.37
N ASN A 45 -14.70 -6.05 -10.63
CA ASN A 45 -15.67 -6.97 -10.05
C ASN A 45 -15.11 -7.44 -8.69
N PRO A 46 -15.43 -6.73 -7.59
CA PRO A 46 -15.03 -7.20 -6.28
C PRO A 46 -15.60 -8.61 -6.06
N PRO A 47 -14.80 -9.56 -5.55
CA PRO A 47 -15.28 -10.91 -5.33
C PRO A 47 -16.43 -10.89 -4.31
N SER A 48 -17.47 -11.68 -4.57
CA SER A 48 -18.48 -11.97 -3.55
C SER A 48 -17.82 -12.54 -2.29
N ALA A 49 -18.50 -12.58 -1.14
CA ALA A 49 -17.97 -13.25 0.05
C ALA A 49 -17.47 -14.69 -0.27
N MET A 50 -18.16 -15.39 -1.19
CA MET A 50 -17.73 -16.68 -1.73
C MET A 50 -16.50 -16.59 -2.64
N GLY A 51 -16.39 -15.55 -3.46
CA GLY A 51 -15.20 -15.27 -4.27
C GLY A 51 -13.95 -15.02 -3.41
N VAL A 52 -14.08 -14.26 -2.31
CA VAL A 52 -12.99 -14.00 -1.35
C VAL A 52 -12.53 -15.30 -0.71
N VAL A 53 -13.46 -16.12 -0.21
CA VAL A 53 -13.15 -17.42 0.40
C VAL A 53 -12.51 -18.37 -0.61
N THR A 54 -13.00 -18.40 -1.85
CA THR A 54 -12.46 -19.27 -2.92
C THR A 54 -11.06 -18.85 -3.33
N ALA A 55 -10.79 -17.54 -3.47
CA ALA A 55 -9.47 -17.01 -3.77
C ALA A 55 -8.48 -17.31 -2.64
N ARG A 56 -8.86 -17.02 -1.38
CA ARG A 56 -8.03 -17.33 -0.20
C ARG A 56 -7.72 -18.83 -0.09
N ARG A 57 -8.70 -19.69 -0.38
CA ARG A 57 -8.50 -21.15 -0.41
C ARG A 57 -7.57 -21.57 -1.54
N LYS A 58 -7.67 -20.94 -2.72
CA LYS A 58 -6.77 -21.20 -3.87
C LYS A 58 -5.33 -20.82 -3.54
N TYR A 59 -5.11 -19.64 -2.95
CA TYR A 59 -3.79 -19.21 -2.47
C TYR A 59 -3.24 -20.14 -1.38
N ALA A 60 -4.09 -20.52 -0.40
CA ALA A 60 -3.70 -21.46 0.64
C ALA A 60 -3.47 -22.90 0.12
N SER A 61 -4.03 -23.25 -1.04
CA SER A 61 -3.87 -24.57 -1.68
C SER A 61 -2.72 -24.63 -2.69
N ASP A 62 -2.03 -23.52 -2.97
CA ASP A 62 -0.72 -23.54 -3.65
C ASP A 62 0.36 -23.96 -2.64
N ASP A 63 0.23 -25.22 -2.19
CA ASP A 63 1.11 -25.88 -1.23
C ASP A 63 2.23 -26.65 -1.95
N ASN A 64 2.53 -26.28 -3.21
CA ASN A 64 3.68 -26.83 -3.90
C ASN A 64 4.94 -26.20 -3.28
N PRO A 65 5.75 -26.96 -2.51
CA PRO A 65 6.88 -26.39 -1.80
C PRO A 65 7.88 -25.75 -2.78
N LYS A 66 8.03 -26.31 -4.00
CA LYS A 66 8.91 -25.75 -5.02
C LYS A 66 8.49 -24.36 -5.50
N ASN A 67 7.19 -24.10 -5.58
CA ASN A 67 6.66 -22.78 -5.95
C ASN A 67 6.88 -21.78 -4.81
N GLN A 68 6.64 -22.18 -3.57
CA GLN A 68 6.88 -21.34 -2.39
C GLN A 68 8.37 -20.99 -2.24
N TYR A 69 9.28 -21.95 -2.44
CA TYR A 69 10.72 -21.69 -2.42
C TYR A 69 11.16 -20.74 -3.53
N ALA A 70 10.65 -20.91 -4.76
CA ALA A 70 10.97 -20.03 -5.88
C ALA A 70 10.50 -18.59 -5.61
N GLN A 71 9.27 -18.42 -5.10
CA GLN A 71 8.72 -17.10 -4.73
C GLN A 71 9.51 -16.44 -3.60
N GLN A 72 9.95 -17.20 -2.59
CA GLN A 72 10.80 -16.68 -1.51
C GLN A 72 12.17 -16.23 -2.02
N ILE A 73 12.79 -17.00 -2.92
CA ILE A 73 14.06 -16.62 -3.56
C ILE A 73 13.88 -15.33 -4.36
N GLU A 74 12.84 -15.26 -5.20
CA GLU A 74 12.54 -14.08 -6.01
C GLU A 74 12.31 -12.84 -5.14
N TYR A 75 11.49 -12.96 -4.08
CA TYR A 75 11.24 -11.87 -3.15
C TYR A 75 12.53 -11.38 -2.48
N ARG A 76 13.35 -12.30 -1.94
CA ARG A 76 14.61 -11.95 -1.27
C ARG A 76 15.59 -11.30 -2.24
N THR A 77 15.74 -11.83 -3.45
CA THR A 77 16.56 -11.22 -4.49
C THR A 77 16.04 -9.82 -4.85
N LYS A 78 14.73 -9.63 -4.92
CA LYS A 78 14.12 -8.32 -5.19
C LYS A 78 14.42 -7.31 -4.07
N VAL A 79 14.34 -7.73 -2.80
CA VAL A 79 14.73 -6.93 -1.63
C VAL A 79 16.22 -6.54 -1.71
N GLU A 80 17.11 -7.50 -1.95
CA GLU A 80 18.55 -7.25 -2.06
C GLU A 80 18.91 -6.29 -3.20
N LEU A 81 18.27 -6.43 -4.36
CA LEU A 81 18.46 -5.52 -5.49
C LEU A 81 17.90 -4.13 -5.21
N THR A 82 16.78 -4.04 -4.49
CA THR A 82 16.21 -2.75 -4.06
C THR A 82 17.16 -2.03 -3.10
N ALA A 83 17.78 -2.75 -2.17
CA ALA A 83 18.76 -2.19 -1.26
C ALA A 83 19.98 -1.61 -2.02
N LYS A 84 20.45 -2.32 -3.05
CA LYS A 84 21.53 -1.84 -3.94
C LYS A 84 21.14 -0.59 -4.71
N ASP A 85 19.93 -0.56 -5.26
CA ASP A 85 19.42 0.61 -5.98
C ASP A 85 19.33 1.84 -5.06
N ILE A 86 18.76 1.69 -3.85
CA ILE A 86 18.73 2.75 -2.83
C ILE A 86 20.16 3.18 -2.47
N ALA A 87 21.08 2.23 -2.32
CA ALA A 87 22.45 2.53 -1.93
C ALA A 87 23.25 3.30 -2.98
N ASN A 88 22.92 3.14 -4.26
CA ASN A 88 23.50 3.92 -5.35
C ASN A 88 22.96 5.34 -5.44
N LEU A 89 21.77 5.61 -4.86
CA LEU A 89 21.08 6.89 -4.95
C LEU A 89 21.19 7.73 -3.68
N VAL A 90 21.30 7.09 -2.52
CA VAL A 90 21.27 7.74 -1.21
C VAL A 90 22.52 7.36 -0.42
N SER A 91 23.31 8.34 -0.01
CA SER A 91 24.50 8.12 0.81
C SER A 91 24.11 7.63 2.21
N PRO A 92 25.00 6.91 2.91
CA PRO A 92 24.78 6.60 4.32
C PRO A 92 24.53 7.87 5.15
N GLY A 93 23.51 7.83 6.01
CA GLY A 93 23.09 8.94 6.86
C GLY A 93 22.15 9.96 6.21
N ASP A 94 22.08 10.02 4.88
CA ASP A 94 21.24 10.99 4.18
C ASP A 94 19.73 10.67 4.34
N PRO A 95 18.87 11.69 4.52
CA PRO A 95 17.43 11.52 4.56
C PRO A 95 16.83 11.39 3.16
N PHE A 96 15.82 10.52 3.04
CA PHE A 96 14.98 10.42 1.85
C PHE A 96 13.59 9.91 2.19
N ILE A 97 12.62 10.21 1.32
CA ILE A 97 11.25 9.73 1.46
C ILE A 97 11.15 8.35 0.81
N LEU A 98 10.59 7.37 1.53
CA LEU A 98 10.28 6.04 1.01
C LEU A 98 8.80 5.71 1.18
N VAL A 99 8.11 5.54 0.05
CA VAL A 99 6.74 5.05 0.00
C VAL A 99 6.78 3.54 -0.22
N HIS A 100 6.48 2.76 0.82
CA HIS A 100 6.60 1.29 0.79
C HIS A 100 5.43 0.53 1.45
N ASP A 101 4.33 1.22 1.75
CA ASP A 101 3.08 0.64 2.30
C ASP A 101 3.27 -0.20 3.57
N GLN A 102 4.32 0.08 4.35
CA GLN A 102 4.71 -0.69 5.54
C GLN A 102 5.02 -2.19 5.25
N GLN A 103 5.25 -2.57 3.98
CA GLN A 103 5.47 -3.97 3.59
C GLN A 103 6.94 -4.40 3.54
N LEU A 104 7.87 -3.45 3.62
CA LEU A 104 9.32 -3.69 3.56
C LEU A 104 9.93 -3.49 4.94
N ASN A 105 10.87 -4.36 5.29
CA ASN A 105 11.72 -4.17 6.45
C ASN A 105 12.81 -3.15 6.11
N LEU A 106 12.80 -1.99 6.79
CA LEU A 106 13.75 -0.91 6.53
C LEU A 106 15.21 -1.32 6.77
N GLY A 107 15.46 -2.25 7.70
CA GLY A 107 16.79 -2.79 7.94
C GLY A 107 17.36 -3.56 6.74
N ASP A 108 16.50 -4.11 5.89
CA ASP A 108 16.93 -4.90 4.72
C ASP A 108 17.14 -4.02 3.48
N VAL A 109 16.33 -2.95 3.33
CA VAL A 109 16.32 -2.14 2.09
C VAL A 109 17.02 -0.79 2.21
N ALA A 110 17.16 -0.26 3.43
CA ALA A 110 17.65 1.09 3.65
C ALA A 110 18.62 1.16 4.84
N GLU A 111 19.37 0.08 5.09
CA GLU A 111 20.35 0.03 6.18
C GLU A 111 21.28 1.26 6.17
N GLY A 112 21.41 1.90 7.32
CA GLY A 112 22.26 3.07 7.51
C GLY A 112 21.78 4.36 6.85
N ARG A 113 20.52 4.44 6.37
CA ARG A 113 19.92 5.65 5.77
C ARG A 113 18.74 6.13 6.61
N GLN A 114 18.43 7.42 6.53
CA GLN A 114 17.31 8.00 7.26
C GLN A 114 16.06 7.96 6.38
N VAL A 115 15.17 6.99 6.66
CA VAL A 115 13.91 6.85 5.93
C VAL A 115 12.84 7.73 6.56
N ILE A 116 12.24 8.58 5.74
CA ILE A 116 11.08 9.39 6.11
C ILE A 116 9.83 8.76 5.47
N PRO A 117 8.80 8.38 6.24
CA PRO A 117 7.56 7.83 5.68
C PRO A 117 6.78 8.90 4.92
N PHE A 118 5.87 8.49 4.01
CA PHE A 118 4.97 9.41 3.31
C PHE A 118 3.53 8.92 3.45
N LEU A 119 2.61 9.64 4.09
CA LEU A 119 2.78 10.93 4.79
C LEU A 119 3.49 10.78 6.13
N GLU A 120 4.25 11.79 6.54
CA GLU A 120 4.92 11.85 7.84
C GLU A 120 4.28 12.88 8.76
N LYS A 121 4.20 12.56 10.05
CA LYS A 121 4.08 13.56 11.12
C LYS A 121 4.68 13.03 12.42
N ASP A 122 5.47 13.88 13.08
CA ASP A 122 6.25 13.57 14.28
C ASP A 122 7.20 12.36 14.11
N GLY A 123 7.77 12.23 12.92
CA GLY A 123 8.65 11.15 12.48
C GLY A 123 7.93 9.83 12.16
N GLN A 124 6.59 9.81 12.19
CA GLN A 124 5.80 8.60 12.02
C GLN A 124 4.91 8.66 10.78
N TYR A 125 4.58 7.49 10.23
CA TYR A 125 3.62 7.39 9.15
C TYR A 125 2.22 7.83 9.63
N TRP A 126 1.62 8.80 8.93
CA TRP A 126 0.32 9.38 9.28
C TRP A 126 -0.83 8.86 8.39
N GLY A 127 -0.58 7.87 7.54
CA GLY A 127 -1.59 7.32 6.64
C GLY A 127 -1.53 7.93 5.23
N THR A 128 -2.50 7.52 4.41
CA THR A 128 -2.60 7.94 3.00
C THR A 128 -3.32 9.28 2.87
N PRO A 129 -2.93 10.15 1.92
CA PRO A 129 -3.64 11.39 1.66
C PRO A 129 -5.07 11.10 1.15
N PRO A 130 -6.05 11.93 1.51
CA PRO A 130 -7.43 11.78 1.03
C PRO A 130 -7.56 12.05 -0.48
N ASP A 131 -6.68 12.87 -1.05
CA ASP A 131 -6.68 13.27 -2.47
C ASP A 131 -5.28 13.67 -2.97
N ASP A 132 -5.14 13.86 -4.28
CA ASP A 132 -3.92 14.31 -4.94
C ASP A 132 -3.40 15.65 -4.42
N SER A 133 -4.31 16.59 -4.13
CA SER A 133 -3.93 17.94 -3.68
C SER A 133 -3.23 17.90 -2.33
N THR A 134 -3.67 16.99 -1.45
CA THR A 134 -3.05 16.75 -0.15
C THR A 134 -1.70 16.06 -0.33
N ALA A 135 -1.59 15.08 -1.24
CA ALA A 135 -0.31 14.42 -1.54
C ALA A 135 0.75 15.43 -2.03
N ILE A 136 0.37 16.33 -2.95
CA ILE A 136 1.23 17.38 -3.47
C ILE A 136 1.64 18.34 -2.36
N SER A 137 0.68 18.82 -1.56
CA SER A 137 0.96 19.79 -0.48
C SER A 137 1.92 19.22 0.56
N GLU A 138 1.77 17.94 0.92
CA GLU A 138 2.66 17.28 1.86
C GLU A 138 4.04 16.97 1.26
N LEU A 139 4.13 16.64 -0.03
CA LEU A 139 5.42 16.52 -0.71
C LEU A 139 6.20 17.83 -0.62
N GLU A 140 5.56 18.96 -0.95
CA GLU A 140 6.21 20.28 -0.88
C GLU A 140 6.60 20.66 0.56
N ARG A 141 5.76 20.34 1.55
CA ARG A 141 6.09 20.52 2.98
C ARG A 141 7.34 19.71 3.36
N MET A 142 7.42 18.46 2.95
CA MET A 142 8.53 17.57 3.30
C MET A 142 9.82 17.88 2.54
N LYS A 143 9.71 18.31 1.28
CA LYS A 143 10.84 18.83 0.50
C LYS A 143 11.52 20.01 1.20
N ALA A 144 10.73 20.92 1.79
CA ALA A 144 11.27 22.02 2.59
C ALA A 144 11.99 21.56 3.87
N GLY A 145 11.75 20.33 4.33
CA GLY A 145 12.30 19.71 5.54
C GLY A 145 13.45 18.73 5.29
N GLU A 146 14.29 18.96 4.28
CA GLU A 146 15.54 18.23 3.97
C GLU A 146 15.41 16.94 3.13
N ALA A 147 14.19 16.52 2.79
CA ALA A 147 14.01 15.40 1.86
C ALA A 147 14.38 15.79 0.43
N ASN A 148 15.50 15.27 -0.05
CA ASN A 148 16.01 15.55 -1.39
C ASN A 148 15.58 14.53 -2.45
N LEU A 149 14.91 13.45 -2.05
CA LEU A 149 14.55 12.35 -2.92
C LEU A 149 13.29 11.68 -2.40
N ILE A 150 12.39 11.31 -3.31
CA ILE A 150 11.25 10.43 -3.01
C ILE A 150 11.33 9.18 -3.86
N ALA A 151 11.23 8.02 -3.20
CA ALA A 151 11.22 6.72 -3.82
C ALA A 151 9.91 5.98 -3.53
N PHE A 152 9.26 5.46 -4.56
CA PHE A 152 8.16 4.52 -4.46
C PHE A 152 8.72 3.12 -4.65
N ALA A 153 8.57 2.25 -3.65
CA ALA A 153 8.90 0.84 -3.79
C ALA A 153 7.75 0.06 -4.43
N TRP A 154 8.06 -1.10 -5.02
CA TRP A 154 7.09 -1.92 -5.76
C TRP A 154 5.77 -2.22 -5.03
N PRO A 155 5.71 -2.38 -3.68
CA PRO A 155 4.44 -2.58 -2.99
C PRO A 155 3.53 -1.34 -3.04
N SER A 156 4.09 -0.17 -3.35
CA SER A 156 3.43 1.14 -3.37
C SER A 156 3.30 1.76 -4.76
N PHE A 157 3.59 1.02 -5.84
CA PHE A 157 3.40 1.55 -7.21
C PHE A 157 1.97 1.99 -7.50
N TRP A 158 0.99 1.38 -6.82
CA TRP A 158 -0.41 1.78 -6.90
C TRP A 158 -0.65 3.27 -6.55
N TRP A 159 0.23 3.91 -5.78
CA TRP A 159 0.15 5.36 -5.52
C TRP A 159 0.24 6.17 -6.82
N LEU A 160 1.11 5.76 -7.75
CA LEU A 160 1.34 6.45 -9.01
C LEU A 160 0.18 6.28 -9.99
N ASP A 161 -0.60 5.20 -9.83
CA ASP A 161 -1.79 4.92 -10.62
C ASP A 161 -3.05 5.55 -10.01
N TYR A 162 -3.15 5.58 -8.67
CA TYR A 162 -4.32 6.07 -7.94
C TYR A 162 -4.32 7.60 -7.85
N TYR A 163 -3.21 8.21 -7.42
CA TYR A 163 -3.05 9.66 -7.35
C TYR A 163 -2.49 10.19 -8.67
N THR A 164 -3.33 10.16 -9.71
CA THR A 164 -2.91 10.46 -11.09
C THR A 164 -2.41 11.89 -11.28
N ASP A 165 -2.95 12.86 -10.54
CA ASP A 165 -2.51 14.26 -10.63
C ASP A 165 -1.22 14.47 -9.84
N PHE A 166 -1.05 13.78 -8.70
CA PHE A 166 0.21 13.75 -7.97
C PHE A 166 1.34 13.09 -8.78
N SER A 167 1.05 11.95 -9.43
CA SER A 167 1.98 11.26 -10.33
C SER A 167 2.40 12.15 -11.50
N ARG A 168 1.44 12.85 -12.13
CA ARG A 168 1.73 13.84 -13.18
C ARG A 168 2.56 14.99 -12.64
N TYR A 169 2.25 15.50 -11.45
CA TYR A 169 3.00 16.56 -10.79
C TYR A 169 4.45 16.15 -10.57
N LEU A 170 4.71 14.97 -10.00
CA LEU A 170 6.05 14.42 -9.81
C LEU A 170 6.83 14.38 -11.13
N ARG A 171 6.26 13.75 -12.16
CA ARG A 171 6.91 13.58 -13.47
C ARG A 171 7.13 14.89 -14.24
N SER A 172 6.34 15.92 -13.97
CA SER A 172 6.43 17.21 -14.68
C SER A 172 7.38 18.19 -14.00
N ASN A 173 7.58 18.06 -12.68
CA ASN A 173 8.36 19.02 -11.88
C ASN A 173 9.71 18.47 -11.41
N TYR A 174 9.87 17.14 -11.36
CA TYR A 174 11.05 16.50 -10.79
C TYR A 174 11.66 15.47 -11.75
N PRO A 175 13.00 15.43 -11.90
CA PRO A 175 13.67 14.39 -12.68
C PRO A 175 13.41 13.00 -12.11
N CYS A 176 12.98 12.06 -12.97
CA CYS A 176 12.90 10.64 -12.62
C CYS A 176 14.27 9.99 -12.80
N THR A 177 14.98 9.74 -11.70
CA THR A 177 16.37 9.26 -11.71
C THR A 177 16.48 7.74 -11.79
N LEU A 178 15.42 7.01 -11.42
CA LEU A 178 15.32 5.57 -11.56
C LEU A 178 13.86 5.15 -11.76
N GLU A 179 13.59 4.27 -12.71
CA GLU A 179 12.28 3.63 -12.91
C GLU A 179 12.52 2.19 -13.39
N ASN A 180 12.20 1.21 -12.54
CA ASN A 180 12.34 -0.21 -12.83
C ASN A 180 11.28 -1.03 -12.07
N GLU A 181 11.32 -2.37 -12.10
CA GLU A 181 10.30 -3.19 -11.43
C GLU A 181 10.33 -3.18 -9.88
N ARG A 182 11.29 -2.46 -9.28
CA ARG A 182 11.53 -2.38 -7.83
C ARG A 182 11.26 -0.98 -7.27
N LEU A 183 11.70 0.05 -7.98
CA LEU A 183 11.64 1.44 -7.53
C LEU A 183 11.27 2.40 -8.67
N VAL A 184 10.53 3.44 -8.30
CA VAL A 184 10.40 4.68 -9.08
C VAL A 184 10.88 5.83 -8.20
N VAL A 185 11.85 6.62 -8.67
CA VAL A 185 12.56 7.60 -7.85
C VAL A 185 12.61 8.96 -8.52
N PHE A 186 12.26 10.00 -7.77
CA PHE A 186 12.29 11.40 -8.20
C PHE A 186 13.28 12.21 -7.34
N ASP A 187 14.10 13.03 -8.00
CA ASP A 187 15.01 13.97 -7.35
C ASP A 187 14.28 15.28 -7.02
N LEU A 188 14.26 15.64 -5.74
CA LEU A 188 13.57 16.82 -5.21
C LEU A 188 14.50 18.04 -5.03
N LYS A 189 15.78 17.97 -5.39
CA LYS A 189 16.75 19.07 -5.19
C LYS A 189 16.55 20.31 -6.10
N THR A 190 15.39 20.43 -6.75
CA THR A 190 15.10 21.48 -7.75
C THR A 190 14.50 22.72 -7.10
#